data_AF-A0A554IAG4-F1
#
_entry.id   AF-A0A554IAG4-F1
#
_cell.length_a   1.000
_cell.length_b   1.000
_cell.length_c   1.000
_cell.angle_alpha   90.00
_cell.angle_beta   90.00
_cell.angle_gamma   90.00
#
_symmetry.space_group_name_H-M   'P 1'
#
loop_
_entity.id
_entity.type
_entity.pdbx_description
1 polymer ?
#
loop_
_entity_poly.entity_id
_entity_poly.type
_entity_poly.pdbx_seq_one_letter_code
_entity_poly.pdbx_strand_id
1 'polypeptide(L)'
;MHIEIPKEKIRENIPNFMRRLGYQPLRDPRSRELGYVRRLGVGFYPRFHAHPSLDQNGNLFIDLHFENMKPMHMRGTTRVEREGQVLEGEAERIQLLLGY
;
A
#
# COMPACT_ATOMS: atom_id res chain seq x y z
N MET A 1 -6.35 -3.15 -4.34
CA MET A 1 -6.07 -4.54 -3.90
C MET A 1 -6.00 -4.54 -2.39
N HIS A 2 -6.52 -5.54 -1.70
CA HIS A 2 -6.37 -5.64 -0.25
C HIS A 2 -5.44 -6.81 0.08
N ILE A 3 -4.62 -6.65 1.11
CA ILE A 3 -3.73 -7.68 1.62
C ILE A 3 -4.07 -7.89 3.09
N GLU A 4 -4.42 -9.12 3.45
CA GLU A 4 -4.64 -9.51 4.83
C GLU A 4 -3.36 -10.12 5.40
N ILE A 5 -2.96 -9.65 6.57
CA ILE A 5 -1.78 -10.13 7.29
C ILE A 5 -2.23 -10.56 8.69
N PRO A 6 -2.06 -11.85 9.03
CA PRO A 6 -2.39 -12.36 10.36
C PRO A 6 -1.59 -11.64 11.44
N LYS A 7 -2.23 -11.33 12.56
CA LYS A 7 -1.59 -10.63 13.69
C LYS A 7 -0.33 -11.30 14.21
N GLU A 8 -0.22 -12.63 14.08
CA GLU A 8 0.92 -13.43 14.55
C GLU A 8 2.23 -13.07 13.82
N LYS A 9 2.12 -12.47 12.63
CA LYS A 9 3.26 -12.01 11.82
C LYS A 9 3.65 -10.56 12.13
N ILE A 10 2.82 -9.86 12.88
CA ILE A 10 3.02 -8.46 13.24
C ILE A 10 3.64 -8.44 14.63
N ARG A 11 4.98 -8.42 14.67
CA ARG A 11 5.74 -8.40 15.93
C ARG A 11 6.04 -6.99 16.44
N GLU A 12 5.61 -5.98 15.69
CA GLU A 12 5.96 -4.57 15.88
C GLU A 12 4.71 -3.70 15.68
N ASN A 13 4.75 -2.44 16.10
CA ASN A 13 3.64 -1.53 15.83
C ASN A 13 3.50 -1.25 14.32
N ILE A 14 2.30 -0.85 13.89
CA ILE A 14 1.98 -0.60 12.47
C ILE A 14 2.97 0.37 11.80
N PRO A 15 3.36 1.51 12.40
CA PRO A 15 4.35 2.39 11.78
C PRO A 15 5.70 1.72 11.48
N ASN A 16 6.22 0.92 12.40
CA ASN A 16 7.48 0.20 12.19
C ASN A 16 7.32 -0.91 11.15
N PHE A 17 6.19 -1.64 11.22
CA PHE A 17 5.84 -2.68 10.25
C PHE A 17 5.80 -2.13 8.82
N MET A 18 5.12 -1.00 8.62
CA MET A 18 5.04 -0.32 7.32
C MET A 18 6.41 0.16 6.84
N ARG A 19 7.26 0.67 7.74
CA ARG A 19 8.64 1.04 7.39
C ARG A 19 9.47 -0.16 6.94
N ARG A 20 9.32 -1.32 7.59
CA ARG A 20 9.99 -2.57 7.17
C ARG A 20 9.55 -3.02 5.78
N LEU A 21 8.30 -2.78 5.42
CA LEU A 21 7.79 -3.01 4.07
C LEU A 21 8.27 -1.96 3.05
N GLY A 22 8.99 -0.91 3.48
CA GLY A 22 9.50 0.16 2.61
C GLY A 22 8.51 1.30 2.39
N TYR A 23 7.46 1.38 3.20
CA TYR A 23 6.49 2.45 3.15
C TYR A 23 6.82 3.57 4.14
N GLN A 24 6.58 4.80 3.73
CA GLN A 24 6.76 5.99 4.54
C GLN A 24 5.40 6.57 4.92
N PRO A 25 5.21 7.08 6.15
CA PRO A 25 3.95 7.70 6.53
C PRO A 25 3.67 8.93 5.65
N LEU A 26 2.47 8.97 5.07
CA LEU A 26 1.93 10.13 4.37
C LEU A 26 0.76 10.64 5.19
N ARG A 27 0.95 11.80 5.80
CA ARG A 27 -0.13 12.48 6.52
C ARG A 27 -0.95 13.26 5.51
N ASP A 28 -2.14 12.77 5.17
CA ASP A 28 -3.07 13.56 4.37
C ASP A 28 -3.69 14.64 5.27
N PRO A 29 -3.60 15.93 4.94
CA PRO A 29 -4.23 16.99 5.73
C PRO A 29 -5.77 16.93 5.72
N ARG A 30 -6.37 16.26 4.75
CA ARG A 30 -7.82 16.19 4.49
C ARG A 30 -8.42 14.90 5.04
N SER A 31 -7.79 13.76 4.77
CA SER A 31 -8.15 12.51 5.41
C SER A 31 -7.36 12.40 6.70
N ARG A 32 -8.01 12.53 7.86
CA ARG A 32 -7.35 12.36 9.18
C ARG A 32 -6.77 10.95 9.39
N GLU A 33 -6.81 10.10 8.37
CA GLU A 33 -6.28 8.75 8.33
C GLU A 33 -4.77 8.75 8.04
N LEU A 34 -4.06 7.86 8.71
CA LEU A 34 -2.63 7.63 8.50
C LEU A 34 -2.43 6.77 7.26
N GLY A 35 -2.24 7.42 6.11
CA GLY A 35 -1.80 6.76 4.89
C GLY A 35 -0.29 6.47 4.91
N TYR A 36 0.11 5.52 4.08
CA TYR A 36 1.52 5.15 3.89
C TYR A 36 1.81 5.08 2.41
N VAL A 37 2.99 5.54 1.98
CA VAL A 37 3.38 5.52 0.57
C VAL A 37 4.73 4.90 0.32
N ARG A 38 4.85 4.19 -0.80
CA ARG A 38 6.13 3.72 -1.34
C ARG A 38 6.30 4.26 -2.76
N ARG A 39 7.32 5.09 -2.96
CA ARG A 39 7.64 5.67 -4.28
C ARG A 39 8.49 4.66 -5.07
N LEU A 40 8.22 4.54 -6.36
CA LEU A 40 8.98 3.67 -7.27
C LEU A 40 10.05 4.41 -8.07
N GLY A 41 10.17 5.73 -7.90
CA GLY A 41 11.17 6.55 -8.56
C GLY A 41 11.49 7.83 -7.79
N VAL A 42 12.26 8.71 -8.44
CA VAL A 42 12.74 9.98 -7.86
C VAL A 42 11.62 11.03 -7.75
N GLY A 43 10.55 10.87 -8.53
CA GLY A 43 9.41 11.79 -8.58
C GLY A 43 8.34 11.54 -7.51
N PHE A 44 7.26 12.32 -7.58
CA PHE A 44 6.08 12.16 -6.71
C PHE A 44 5.20 10.95 -7.11
N TYR A 45 5.30 10.55 -8.37
CA TYR A 45 4.68 9.37 -8.99
C TYR A 45 5.75 8.60 -9.79
N PRO A 46 5.56 7.31 -10.07
CA PRO A 46 4.50 6.44 -9.55
C PRO A 46 4.74 6.02 -8.09
N ARG A 47 3.65 5.80 -7.36
CA ARG A 47 3.69 5.40 -5.94
C ARG A 47 2.58 4.44 -5.58
N PHE A 48 2.85 3.58 -4.61
CA PHE A 48 1.84 2.82 -3.90
C PHE A 48 1.33 3.65 -2.72
N HIS A 49 0.01 3.65 -2.52
CA HIS A 49 -0.65 4.06 -1.29
C HIS A 49 -1.16 2.84 -0.57
N ALA A 50 -0.88 2.77 0.71
CA ALA A 50 -1.31 1.73 1.62
C ALA A 50 -2.07 2.37 2.78
N HIS A 51 -3.31 1.92 2.99
CA HIS A 51 -4.10 2.27 4.16
C HIS A 51 -4.20 1.05 5.08
N PRO A 52 -3.39 0.99 6.14
CA PRO A 52 -3.49 -0.08 7.11
C PRO A 52 -4.70 0.14 8.03
N SER A 53 -5.51 -0.89 8.18
CA SER A 53 -6.60 -0.98 9.15
C SER A 53 -6.51 -2.31 9.90
N LEU A 54 -7.02 -2.34 11.13
CA LEU A 54 -7.10 -3.56 11.92
C LEU A 54 -8.54 -4.06 11.93
N ASP A 55 -8.74 -5.37 11.76
CA ASP A 55 -10.05 -5.97 12.01
C ASP A 55 -10.32 -6.17 13.51
N GLN A 56 -11.49 -6.74 13.81
CA GLN A 56 -11.89 -7.06 15.18
C GLN A 56 -11.01 -8.14 15.85
N ASN A 57 -10.30 -8.94 15.06
CA ASN A 57 -9.44 -10.03 15.53
C ASN A 57 -7.98 -9.59 15.75
N GLY A 58 -7.63 -8.39 15.30
CA GLY A 58 -6.29 -7.80 15.33
C GLY A 58 -5.46 -8.07 14.07
N ASN A 59 -6.04 -8.67 13.04
CA ASN A 59 -5.39 -8.86 11.75
C ASN A 59 -5.26 -7.52 11.02
N LEU A 60 -4.16 -7.36 10.28
CA LEU A 60 -3.89 -6.16 9.53
C LEU A 60 -4.38 -6.30 8.09
N PHE A 61 -5.28 -5.39 7.71
CA PHE A 61 -5.73 -5.21 6.35
C PHE A 61 -5.00 -4.01 5.76
N ILE A 62 -4.31 -4.23 4.65
CA ILE A 62 -3.64 -3.16 3.91
C ILE A 62 -4.38 -2.96 2.59
N ASP A 63 -5.11 -1.85 2.48
CA ASP A 63 -5.69 -1.42 1.22
C ASP A 63 -4.63 -0.74 0.37
N LEU A 64 -4.18 -1.45 -0.67
CA LEU A 64 -3.13 -1.07 -1.59
C LEU A 64 -3.70 -0.49 -2.88
N HIS A 65 -3.29 0.73 -3.19
CA HIS A 65 -3.67 1.50 -4.37
C HIS A 65 -2.39 1.91 -5.13
N PHE A 66 -2.40 1.79 -6.46
CA PHE A 66 -1.29 2.24 -7.28
C PHE A 66 -1.66 3.55 -7.97
N GLU A 67 -0.89 4.61 -7.71
CA GLU A 67 -1.05 5.89 -8.36
C GLU A 67 0.10 6.12 -9.35
N ASN A 68 -0.20 6.00 -10.64
CA ASN A 68 0.78 6.24 -11.70
C ASN A 68 0.95 7.73 -12.08
N MET A 69 -0.07 8.56 -11.80
CA MET A 69 -0.09 9.99 -12.13
C MET A 69 -1.01 10.75 -11.17
N LYS A 70 -0.85 12.07 -11.07
CA LYS A 70 -1.83 12.95 -10.42
C LYS A 70 -3.21 12.73 -11.06
N PRO A 71 -4.30 12.58 -10.29
CA PRO A 71 -5.63 12.41 -10.85
C PRO A 71 -6.01 13.63 -11.69
N MET A 72 -5.81 13.53 -12.99
CA MET A 72 -6.52 14.34 -13.98
C MET A 72 -7.78 13.54 -14.34
N HIS A 73 -8.94 14.20 -14.38
CA HIS A 73 -10.21 13.60 -14.79
C HIS A 73 -10.15 13.22 -16.29
N MET A 74 -9.40 12.19 -16.67
CA MET A 74 -9.37 11.67 -18.04
C MET A 74 -9.82 10.22 -18.04
N ARG A 75 -10.95 9.98 -18.72
CA ARG A 75 -11.50 8.66 -19.02
C ARG A 75 -10.61 8.00 -20.07
N GLY A 76 -9.95 6.90 -19.73
CA GLY A 76 -9.16 6.10 -20.67
C GLY A 76 -8.91 4.69 -20.16
N THR A 77 -9.53 3.70 -20.82
CA THR A 77 -9.78 2.33 -20.34
C THR A 77 -8.57 1.38 -20.40
N THR A 78 -7.40 1.80 -20.88
CA THR A 78 -6.21 0.92 -21.06
C THR A 78 -5.29 0.86 -19.83
N ARG A 79 -5.54 1.67 -18.80
CA ARG A 79 -4.63 1.82 -17.66
C ARG A 79 -4.78 0.72 -16.61
N VAL A 80 -6.00 0.21 -16.42
CA VAL A 80 -6.39 -0.65 -15.29
C VAL A 80 -5.65 -1.99 -15.26
N GLU A 81 -5.44 -2.65 -16.41
CA GLU A 81 -4.78 -3.96 -16.45
C GLU A 81 -3.31 -3.91 -16.03
N ARG A 82 -2.58 -2.85 -16.42
CA ARG A 82 -1.19 -2.66 -15.99
C ARG A 82 -1.10 -2.31 -14.50
N GLU A 83 -2.09 -1.59 -13.96
CA GLU A 83 -2.15 -1.29 -12.53
C GLU A 83 -2.38 -2.58 -11.71
N GLY A 84 -3.15 -3.53 -12.24
CA GLY A 84 -3.34 -4.86 -11.65
C GLY A 84 -2.04 -5.64 -11.49
N GLN A 85 -1.29 -5.82 -12.58
CA GLN A 85 0.01 -6.55 -12.54
C GLN A 85 1.03 -5.92 -11.58
N VAL A 86 1.05 -4.57 -11.53
CA VAL A 86 1.94 -3.84 -10.63
C VAL A 86 1.53 -4.01 -9.16
N LEU A 87 0.23 -4.06 -8.86
CA LEU A 87 -0.29 -4.33 -7.52
C LEU A 87 -0.02 -5.78 -7.10
N GLU A 88 -0.18 -6.75 -8.01
CA GLU A 88 0.11 -8.16 -7.75
C GLU A 88 1.59 -8.39 -7.42
N GLY A 89 2.50 -7.84 -8.22
CA GLY A 89 3.94 -7.93 -7.92
C GLY A 89 4.32 -7.25 -6.60
N GLU A 90 3.60 -6.22 -6.19
CA GLU A 90 3.80 -5.62 -4.87
C GLU A 90 3.27 -6.49 -3.73
N ALA A 91 2.15 -7.19 -3.94
CA ALA A 91 1.62 -8.15 -2.99
C ALA A 91 2.57 -9.33 -2.80
N GLU A 92 3.10 -9.88 -3.89
CA GLU A 92 4.12 -10.94 -3.88
C GLU A 92 5.37 -10.50 -3.11
N ARG A 93 5.85 -9.28 -3.35
CA ARG A 93 7.00 -8.73 -2.62
C ARG A 93 6.73 -8.64 -1.12
N ILE A 94 5.52 -8.22 -0.72
CA ILE A 94 5.14 -8.16 0.69
C ILE A 94 5.10 -9.57 1.29
N GLN A 95 4.56 -10.57 0.58
CA GLN A 95 4.53 -11.96 1.02
C GLN A 95 5.95 -12.53 1.21
N LEU A 96 6.85 -12.32 0.25
CA LEU A 96 8.25 -12.73 0.33
C LEU A 96 8.98 -12.13 1.55
N LEU A 97 8.74 -10.84 1.85
CA LEU A 97 9.30 -10.18 3.04
C LEU A 97 8.74 -10.68 4.37
N LEU A 98 7.57 -11.32 4.34
CA LEU A 98 6.92 -11.93 5.50
C LEU A 98 7.23 -13.44 5.62
N GLY A 99 7.98 -13.99 4.67
CA GLY A 99 8.41 -15.38 4.65
C GLY A 99 7.30 -16.34 4.25
N TYR A 100 6.53 -15.98 3.23
CA TYR A 100 5.56 -16.85 2.55
C TYR A 100 5.94 -16.98 1.08
#